data_AF-A0A7J7VXL2-F1
#
_entry.id   AF-A0A7J7VXL2-F1
#
_cell.length_a   1.000
_cell.length_b   1.000
_cell.length_c   1.000
_cell.angle_alpha   90.00
_cell.angle_beta   90.00
_cell.angle_gamma   90.00
#
_symmetry.space_group_name_H-M   'P 1'
#
loop_
_entity.id
_entity.type
_entity.pdbx_description
1 polymer ?
#
loop_
_entity_poly.entity_id
_entity_poly.type
_entity_poly.pdbx_seq_one_letter_code
_entity_poly.pdbx_strand_id
1 'polypeptide(L)'
;MVVCLLFMMILLAKEDQLVDQPDSPLLSLLGQTSSLSWHLVDMVSYQSVLGYFSSHYQPSILLAKESSAELIVKLLKVAAGLSIPTDSQKHLDAVPKCRAFIHQMVQFLSSLEQNGKITLAILEQEMSKLLDDIIVFNLPDVGSQTRHMALSSLFMEVLMMMNNATIPTAEFLRGSIRTWIEQKVHGLVVLPLLTATCQSLASVRHMAEMTEACITAYFREGSLHQIVGWGPILVSLQVPELTIEEFLQECLSLGSYLTLYVYLLQCLNSEQTLRNEMKVLLLLSKWLEQVYPRSAQEEAKLFLWWHQVLQLSLIQTEQNDSVLTESVIRILLLLQSRQSLLAEERLSSGILGAIGFGRKSPLSNRFRVVARGMAAFLSVQVPAEDQIRLKPGSELYLTLKAQQALSALESLTISKQYVEYQEQISQAAQFIKHPGHCLHDGKSFLALLVNRFYPEVHYLDNIR
;
A
#
# COMPACT_ATOMS: atom_id res chain seq x y z
N MET A 1 -40.30 -20.99 -9.92
CA MET A 1 -40.75 -19.99 -10.91
C MET A 1 -39.67 -18.96 -11.23
N VAL A 2 -39.09 -18.25 -10.25
CA VAL A 2 -38.04 -17.23 -10.49
C VAL A 2 -36.77 -17.80 -11.14
N VAL A 3 -36.32 -19.00 -10.74
CA VAL A 3 -35.19 -19.70 -11.40
C VAL A 3 -35.45 -19.96 -12.88
N CYS A 4 -36.63 -20.51 -13.20
CA CYS A 4 -37.03 -20.77 -14.59
C CYS A 4 -37.11 -19.46 -15.38
N LEU A 5 -37.60 -18.38 -14.77
CA LEU A 5 -37.64 -17.07 -15.40
C LEU A 5 -36.23 -16.56 -15.73
N LEU A 6 -35.29 -16.61 -14.79
CA LEU A 6 -33.90 -16.22 -15.04
C LEU A 6 -33.30 -17.00 -16.22
N PHE A 7 -33.47 -18.32 -16.21
CA PHE A 7 -32.96 -19.19 -17.27
C PHE A 7 -33.63 -18.88 -18.62
N MET A 8 -34.96 -18.74 -18.65
CA MET A 8 -35.71 -18.42 -19.86
C MET A 8 -35.32 -17.05 -20.44
N MET A 9 -35.11 -16.03 -19.59
CA MET A 9 -34.67 -14.72 -20.06
C MET A 9 -33.31 -14.79 -20.76
N ILE A 10 -32.36 -15.53 -20.18
CA ILE A 10 -31.04 -15.72 -20.79
C ILE A 10 -31.11 -16.58 -22.04
N LEU A 11 -32.00 -17.57 -22.10
CA LEU A 11 -32.16 -18.39 -23.30
C LEU A 11 -32.78 -17.58 -24.45
N LEU A 12 -33.88 -16.87 -24.19
CA LEU A 12 -34.63 -16.14 -25.22
C LEU A 12 -33.86 -14.92 -25.74
N ALA A 13 -33.03 -14.29 -24.93
CA ALA A 13 -32.26 -13.11 -25.34
C ALA A 13 -31.14 -13.41 -26.34
N LYS A 14 -30.90 -14.68 -26.64
CA LYS A 14 -30.02 -15.14 -27.73
C LYS A 14 -30.74 -15.22 -29.08
N GLU A 15 -32.07 -15.27 -29.08
CA GLU A 15 -32.84 -15.43 -30.31
C GLU A 15 -33.01 -14.07 -31.01
N ASP A 16 -32.19 -13.82 -32.03
CA ASP A 16 -32.18 -12.57 -32.81
C ASP A 16 -33.59 -12.16 -33.27
N GLN A 17 -34.42 -13.14 -33.64
CA GLN A 17 -35.81 -12.91 -34.08
C GLN A 17 -36.71 -12.29 -33.01
N LEU A 18 -36.39 -12.46 -31.72
CA LEU A 18 -37.12 -11.87 -30.59
C LEU A 18 -36.52 -10.53 -30.17
N VAL A 19 -35.21 -10.36 -30.34
CA VAL A 19 -34.48 -9.16 -29.93
C VAL A 19 -34.62 -8.04 -30.97
N ASP A 20 -34.53 -8.35 -32.25
CA ASP A 20 -34.50 -7.37 -33.35
C ASP A 20 -35.90 -6.85 -33.74
N GLN A 21 -36.95 -7.31 -33.05
CA GLN A 21 -38.30 -6.78 -33.26
C GLN A 21 -38.40 -5.34 -32.77
N PRO A 22 -39.00 -4.42 -33.57
CA PRO A 22 -39.32 -3.09 -33.08
C PRO A 22 -40.24 -3.21 -31.86
N ASP A 23 -39.92 -2.47 -30.80
CA ASP A 23 -40.58 -2.54 -29.49
C ASP A 23 -40.59 -3.95 -28.87
N SER A 24 -39.47 -4.69 -29.01
CA SER A 24 -39.32 -6.04 -28.46
C SER A 24 -39.83 -6.16 -27.02
N PRO A 25 -40.90 -6.96 -26.79
CA PRO A 25 -41.42 -7.21 -25.44
C PRO A 25 -40.38 -7.86 -24.53
N LEU A 26 -39.43 -8.61 -25.12
CA LEU A 26 -38.33 -9.25 -24.40
C LEU A 26 -37.35 -8.20 -23.86
N LEU A 27 -36.96 -7.20 -24.65
CA LEU A 27 -36.10 -6.11 -24.18
C LEU A 27 -36.79 -5.28 -23.09
N SER A 28 -38.09 -5.00 -23.24
CA SER A 28 -38.88 -4.35 -22.18
C SER A 28 -38.90 -5.18 -20.90
N LEU A 29 -39.12 -6.49 -21.01
CA LEU A 29 -39.14 -7.39 -19.85
C LEU A 29 -37.77 -7.46 -19.18
N LEU A 30 -36.68 -7.60 -19.96
CA LEU A 30 -35.31 -7.55 -19.48
C LEU A 30 -35.01 -6.23 -18.76
N GLY A 31 -35.47 -5.10 -19.27
CA GLY A 31 -35.34 -3.79 -18.60
C GLY A 31 -36.02 -3.75 -17.22
N GLN A 32 -37.15 -4.45 -17.08
CA GLN A 32 -37.92 -4.53 -15.82
C GLN A 32 -37.38 -5.57 -14.84
N THR A 33 -36.51 -6.50 -15.27
CA THR A 33 -36.01 -7.59 -14.41
C THR A 33 -35.27 -7.11 -13.15
N SER A 34 -34.76 -5.88 -13.15
CA SER A 34 -34.07 -5.30 -11.99
C SER A 34 -34.94 -5.20 -10.73
N SER A 35 -36.28 -5.21 -10.85
CA SER A 35 -37.20 -5.15 -9.71
C SER A 35 -37.59 -6.52 -9.15
N LEU A 36 -37.07 -7.61 -9.70
CA LEU A 36 -37.42 -8.97 -9.27
C LEU A 36 -36.59 -9.43 -8.07
N SER A 37 -37.21 -10.26 -7.23
CA SER A 37 -36.62 -10.84 -6.03
C SER A 37 -35.61 -11.96 -6.34
N TRP A 38 -34.47 -11.60 -6.97
CA TRP A 38 -33.44 -12.56 -7.36
C TRP A 38 -32.72 -13.25 -6.19
N HIS A 39 -32.91 -12.76 -4.97
CA HIS A 39 -32.49 -13.45 -3.75
C HIS A 39 -33.12 -14.85 -3.60
N LEU A 40 -34.27 -15.10 -4.26
CA LEU A 40 -34.96 -16.39 -4.25
C LEU A 40 -34.32 -17.44 -5.18
N VAL A 41 -33.40 -17.03 -6.06
CA VAL A 41 -32.57 -17.97 -6.81
C VAL A 41 -31.49 -18.46 -5.85
N ASP A 42 -31.32 -19.75 -5.63
CA ASP A 42 -30.22 -20.24 -4.80
C ASP A 42 -28.89 -20.24 -5.58
N MET A 43 -27.78 -20.43 -4.88
CA MET A 43 -26.45 -20.49 -5.50
C MET A 43 -26.34 -21.58 -6.58
N VAL A 44 -26.90 -22.77 -6.35
CA VAL A 44 -26.81 -23.91 -7.28
C VAL A 44 -27.54 -23.63 -8.59
N SER A 45 -28.73 -23.05 -8.53
CA SER A 45 -29.49 -22.64 -9.71
C SER A 45 -28.78 -21.52 -10.45
N TYR A 46 -28.23 -20.54 -9.72
CA TYR A 46 -27.49 -19.43 -10.31
C TYR A 46 -26.25 -19.91 -11.07
N GLN A 47 -25.47 -20.85 -10.49
CA GLN A 47 -24.34 -21.47 -11.20
C GLN A 47 -24.78 -22.23 -12.45
N SER A 48 -25.91 -22.92 -12.41
CA SER A 48 -26.45 -23.63 -13.60
C SER A 48 -26.77 -22.66 -14.73
N VAL A 49 -27.36 -21.51 -14.39
CA VAL A 49 -27.65 -20.41 -15.32
C VAL A 49 -26.36 -19.80 -15.88
N LEU A 50 -25.36 -19.53 -15.02
CA LEU A 50 -24.05 -19.03 -15.47
C LEU A 50 -23.32 -20.05 -16.37
N GLY A 51 -23.45 -21.35 -16.09
CA GLY A 51 -22.89 -22.41 -16.93
C GLY A 51 -23.53 -22.43 -18.33
N TYR A 52 -24.85 -22.21 -18.42
CA TYR A 52 -25.52 -22.02 -19.72
C TYR A 52 -24.99 -20.77 -20.43
N PHE A 53 -24.92 -19.64 -19.72
CA PHE A 53 -24.39 -18.39 -20.26
C PHE A 53 -22.97 -18.57 -20.82
N SER A 54 -22.07 -19.17 -20.03
CA SER A 54 -20.68 -19.42 -20.43
C SER A 54 -20.53 -20.31 -21.66
N SER A 55 -21.43 -21.27 -21.85
CA SER A 55 -21.34 -22.25 -22.95
C SER A 55 -22.03 -21.80 -24.23
N HIS A 56 -23.00 -20.89 -24.13
CA HIS A 56 -23.85 -20.50 -25.25
C HIS A 56 -23.63 -19.07 -25.75
N TYR A 57 -22.97 -18.22 -24.97
CA TYR A 57 -22.61 -16.85 -25.36
C TYR A 57 -21.11 -16.72 -25.63
N GLN A 58 -20.76 -15.94 -26.64
CA GLN A 58 -19.37 -15.61 -26.93
C GLN A 58 -18.86 -14.56 -25.92
N PRO A 59 -17.59 -14.62 -25.49
CA PRO A 59 -17.02 -13.63 -24.58
C PRO A 59 -17.18 -12.17 -25.04
N SER A 60 -17.28 -11.94 -26.35
CA SER A 60 -17.50 -10.62 -26.94
C SER A 60 -18.81 -9.95 -26.52
N ILE A 61 -19.74 -10.69 -25.90
CA ILE A 61 -20.95 -10.11 -25.30
C ILE A 61 -20.62 -9.02 -24.26
N LEU A 62 -19.46 -9.08 -23.60
CA LEU A 62 -19.04 -8.05 -22.66
C LEU A 62 -18.69 -6.71 -23.35
N LEU A 63 -18.38 -6.76 -24.64
CA LEU A 63 -17.98 -5.59 -25.44
C LEU A 63 -19.10 -5.13 -26.39
N ALA A 64 -20.15 -5.92 -26.49
CA ALA A 64 -21.28 -5.66 -27.37
C ALA A 64 -22.03 -4.41 -26.93
N LYS A 65 -22.41 -3.59 -27.91
CA LYS A 65 -23.25 -2.39 -27.70
C LYS A 65 -24.73 -2.66 -27.94
N GLU A 66 -25.08 -3.91 -28.25
CA GLU A 66 -26.47 -4.31 -28.39
C GLU A 66 -27.18 -4.23 -27.03
N SER A 67 -28.39 -3.67 -27.00
CA SER A 67 -29.14 -3.52 -25.76
C SER A 67 -29.45 -4.85 -25.08
N SER A 68 -29.61 -5.94 -25.84
CA SER A 68 -29.79 -7.29 -25.29
C SER A 68 -28.58 -7.74 -24.48
N ALA A 69 -27.37 -7.58 -25.03
CA ALA A 69 -26.12 -7.95 -24.37
C ALA A 69 -25.93 -7.20 -23.05
N GLU A 70 -26.10 -5.88 -23.06
CA GLU A 70 -26.01 -5.04 -21.85
C GLU A 70 -27.04 -5.46 -20.79
N LEU A 71 -28.28 -5.72 -21.20
CA LEU A 71 -29.35 -6.12 -20.29
C LEU A 71 -29.14 -7.54 -19.72
N ILE A 72 -28.60 -8.49 -20.48
CA ILE A 72 -28.29 -9.84 -19.98
C ILE A 72 -27.20 -9.77 -18.92
N VAL A 73 -26.11 -9.06 -19.18
CA VAL A 73 -25.00 -8.92 -18.22
C VAL A 73 -25.48 -8.19 -16.97
N LYS A 74 -26.28 -7.13 -17.13
CA LYS A 74 -26.91 -6.42 -16.01
C LYS A 74 -27.83 -7.34 -15.21
N LEU A 75 -28.66 -8.15 -15.85
CA LEU A 75 -29.54 -9.13 -15.19
C LEU A 75 -28.72 -10.12 -14.37
N LEU A 76 -27.67 -10.71 -14.96
CA LEU A 76 -26.79 -11.66 -14.27
C LEU A 76 -26.14 -11.02 -13.03
N LYS A 77 -25.68 -9.77 -13.16
CA LYS A 77 -25.08 -8.99 -12.06
C LYS A 77 -26.08 -8.69 -10.94
N VAL A 78 -27.28 -8.22 -11.27
CA VAL A 78 -28.35 -7.97 -10.28
C VAL A 78 -28.76 -9.28 -9.61
N ALA A 79 -28.88 -10.36 -10.38
CA ALA A 79 -29.23 -11.68 -9.84
C ALA A 79 -28.16 -12.27 -8.91
N ALA A 80 -26.90 -11.86 -9.09
CA ALA A 80 -25.80 -12.19 -8.19
C ALA A 80 -25.90 -11.46 -6.83
N GLY A 81 -26.52 -10.27 -6.81
CA GLY A 81 -26.58 -9.39 -5.65
C GLY A 81 -25.47 -8.31 -5.62
N LEU A 82 -24.74 -8.10 -6.72
CA LEU A 82 -23.72 -7.04 -6.86
C LEU A 82 -24.32 -5.64 -7.05
N SER A 83 -25.65 -5.53 -7.12
CA SER A 83 -26.39 -4.27 -7.25
C SER A 83 -27.28 -4.08 -6.03
N ILE A 84 -27.48 -2.81 -5.63
CA ILE A 84 -28.09 -2.40 -4.36
C ILE A 84 -29.40 -3.18 -4.08
N PRO A 85 -29.47 -3.96 -2.98
CA PRO A 85 -30.74 -4.37 -2.43
C PRO A 85 -31.37 -3.15 -1.77
N THR A 86 -32.49 -2.67 -2.31
CA THR A 86 -33.32 -1.64 -1.65
C THR A 86 -34.02 -2.17 -0.40
N ASP A 87 -34.10 -3.49 -0.25
CA ASP A 87 -34.71 -4.14 0.90
C ASP A 87 -33.66 -4.78 1.82
N SER A 88 -33.84 -4.58 3.12
CA SER A 88 -33.07 -5.09 4.25
C SER A 88 -33.14 -6.62 4.43
N GLN A 89 -33.33 -7.38 3.36
CA GLN A 89 -33.42 -8.83 3.39
C GLN A 89 -32.03 -9.46 3.34
N LYS A 90 -31.83 -10.52 4.13
CA LYS A 90 -30.55 -11.25 4.19
C LYS A 90 -30.40 -12.12 2.94
N HIS A 91 -29.55 -11.69 2.01
CA HIS A 91 -29.13 -12.53 0.88
C HIS A 91 -27.98 -13.45 1.33
N LEU A 92 -28.31 -14.60 1.94
CA LEU A 92 -27.31 -15.56 2.43
C LEU A 92 -26.31 -16.01 1.35
N ASP A 93 -26.78 -16.12 0.10
CA ASP A 93 -25.99 -16.56 -1.06
C ASP A 93 -25.40 -15.40 -1.89
N ALA A 94 -25.47 -14.14 -1.44
CA ALA A 94 -24.98 -13.01 -2.25
C ALA A 94 -23.48 -13.15 -2.57
N VAL A 95 -22.65 -13.35 -1.55
CA VAL A 95 -21.19 -13.47 -1.73
C VAL A 95 -20.80 -14.58 -2.71
N PRO A 96 -21.24 -15.85 -2.56
CA PRO A 96 -20.85 -16.89 -3.50
C PRO A 96 -21.37 -16.65 -4.92
N LYS A 97 -22.56 -16.07 -5.10
CA LYS A 97 -23.05 -15.71 -6.44
C LYS A 97 -22.26 -14.58 -7.07
N CYS A 98 -21.97 -13.52 -6.31
CA CYS A 98 -21.15 -12.39 -6.76
C CYS A 98 -19.77 -12.88 -7.20
N ARG A 99 -19.17 -13.77 -6.41
CA ARG A 99 -17.91 -14.41 -6.74
C ARG A 99 -17.99 -15.19 -8.06
N ALA A 100 -19.02 -16.02 -8.24
CA ALA A 100 -19.20 -16.78 -9.48
C ALA A 100 -19.43 -15.88 -10.70
N PHE A 101 -20.17 -14.79 -10.54
CA PHE A 101 -20.35 -13.79 -11.59
C PHE A 101 -19.02 -13.15 -11.99
N ILE A 102 -18.27 -12.60 -11.02
CA ILE A 102 -16.99 -11.93 -11.28
C ILE A 102 -16.00 -12.93 -11.91
N HIS A 103 -15.94 -14.15 -11.40
CA HIS A 103 -15.12 -15.21 -11.97
C HIS A 103 -15.43 -15.43 -13.46
N GLN A 104 -16.71 -15.53 -13.82
CA GLN A 104 -17.13 -15.69 -15.20
C GLN A 104 -16.75 -14.49 -16.09
N MET A 105 -16.89 -13.26 -15.57
CA MET A 105 -16.48 -12.05 -16.29
C MET A 105 -14.97 -12.03 -16.53
N VAL A 106 -14.18 -12.39 -15.52
CA VAL A 106 -12.72 -12.48 -15.62
C VAL A 106 -12.31 -13.54 -16.64
N GLN A 107 -12.95 -14.72 -16.65
CA GLN A 107 -12.69 -15.74 -17.67
C GLN A 107 -12.96 -15.24 -19.10
N PHE A 108 -14.08 -14.53 -19.30
CA PHE A 108 -14.40 -13.95 -20.60
C PHE A 108 -13.40 -12.89 -21.03
N LEU A 109 -13.01 -11.97 -20.13
CA LEU A 109 -12.01 -10.94 -20.40
C LEU A 109 -10.62 -11.55 -20.70
N SER A 110 -10.17 -12.54 -19.92
CA SER A 110 -8.93 -13.27 -20.19
C SER A 110 -8.99 -13.99 -21.54
N SER A 111 -10.12 -14.61 -21.89
CA SER A 111 -10.29 -15.26 -23.20
C SER A 111 -10.22 -14.25 -24.35
N LEU A 112 -10.82 -13.07 -24.20
CA LEU A 112 -10.75 -12.02 -25.21
C LEU A 112 -9.32 -11.49 -25.38
N GLU A 113 -8.58 -11.32 -24.30
CA GLU A 113 -7.18 -10.88 -24.32
C GLU A 113 -6.28 -11.90 -25.02
N GLN A 114 -6.36 -13.17 -24.62
CA GLN A 114 -5.56 -14.25 -25.19
C GLN A 114 -5.83 -14.46 -26.69
N ASN A 115 -7.04 -14.14 -27.15
CA ASN A 115 -7.43 -14.21 -28.56
C ASN A 115 -7.21 -12.89 -29.34
N GLY A 116 -6.66 -11.84 -28.71
CA GLY A 116 -6.43 -10.54 -29.35
C GLY A 116 -7.71 -9.81 -29.76
N LYS A 117 -8.85 -10.13 -29.13
CA LYS A 117 -10.18 -9.58 -29.44
C LYS A 117 -10.57 -8.38 -28.57
N ILE A 118 -9.70 -7.96 -27.66
CA ILE A 118 -9.89 -6.79 -26.78
C ILE A 118 -8.62 -5.95 -26.77
N THR A 119 -8.78 -4.63 -26.68
CA THR A 119 -7.66 -3.70 -26.54
C THR A 119 -7.34 -3.49 -25.06
N LEU A 120 -6.10 -3.10 -24.74
CA LEU A 120 -5.67 -2.84 -23.36
C LEU A 120 -6.54 -1.79 -22.66
N ALA A 121 -6.91 -0.71 -23.36
CA ALA A 121 -7.75 0.36 -22.79
C ALA A 121 -9.17 -0.13 -22.43
N ILE A 122 -9.77 -0.99 -23.27
CA ILE A 122 -11.09 -1.55 -22.98
C ILE A 122 -10.99 -2.57 -21.84
N LEU A 123 -9.92 -3.37 -21.80
CA LEU A 123 -9.67 -4.32 -20.71
C LEU A 123 -9.52 -3.61 -19.35
N GLU A 124 -8.75 -2.51 -19.31
CA GLU A 124 -8.64 -1.65 -18.12
C GLU A 124 -10.00 -1.11 -17.69
N GLN A 125 -10.82 -0.64 -18.63
CA GLN A 125 -12.15 -0.12 -18.34
C GLN A 125 -13.06 -1.19 -17.72
N GLU A 126 -13.12 -2.39 -18.32
CA GLU A 126 -13.97 -3.48 -17.80
C GLU A 126 -13.47 -4.01 -16.45
N MET A 127 -12.15 -4.12 -16.27
CA MET A 127 -11.57 -4.48 -14.98
C MET A 127 -11.89 -3.43 -13.90
N SER A 128 -11.77 -2.14 -14.22
CA SER A 128 -12.09 -1.06 -13.29
C SER A 128 -13.57 -1.07 -12.89
N LYS A 129 -14.49 -1.37 -13.82
CA LYS A 129 -15.92 -1.53 -13.51
C LYS A 129 -16.16 -2.67 -12.52
N LEU A 130 -15.50 -3.82 -12.69
CA LEU A 130 -15.61 -4.93 -11.75
C LEU A 130 -15.09 -4.54 -10.35
N LEU A 131 -13.98 -3.80 -10.28
CA LEU A 131 -13.44 -3.31 -9.01
C LEU A 131 -14.37 -2.28 -8.35
N ASP A 132 -14.95 -1.36 -9.12
CA ASP A 132 -15.92 -0.37 -8.64
C ASP A 132 -17.18 -1.06 -8.08
N ASP A 133 -17.64 -2.13 -8.74
CA ASP A 133 -18.77 -2.93 -8.27
C ASP A 133 -18.50 -3.58 -6.91
N ILE A 134 -17.27 -4.02 -6.65
CA ILE A 134 -16.86 -4.59 -5.36
C ILE A 134 -16.86 -3.52 -4.25
N ILE A 135 -16.42 -2.29 -4.56
CA ILE A 135 -16.44 -1.19 -3.57
C ILE A 135 -17.87 -0.83 -3.17
N VAL A 136 -18.79 -0.80 -4.14
CA VAL A 136 -20.20 -0.45 -3.90
C VAL A 136 -20.97 -1.62 -3.25
N PHE A 137 -20.46 -2.84 -3.36
CA PHE A 137 -21.06 -4.02 -2.76
C PHE A 137 -21.11 -3.91 -1.22
N ASN A 138 -22.33 -3.89 -0.68
CA ASN A 138 -22.56 -3.78 0.75
C ASN A 138 -23.28 -5.02 1.29
N LEU A 139 -22.75 -5.58 2.37
CA LEU A 139 -23.36 -6.65 3.14
C LEU A 139 -23.95 -6.07 4.44
N PRO A 140 -25.26 -5.77 4.47
CA PRO A 140 -25.91 -5.31 5.69
C PRO A 140 -25.88 -6.41 6.75
N ASP A 141 -25.76 -6.03 8.02
CA ASP A 141 -25.87 -6.91 9.18
C ASP A 141 -24.85 -8.07 9.29
N VAL A 142 -23.71 -7.95 8.60
CA VAL A 142 -22.60 -8.91 8.68
C VAL A 142 -21.45 -8.35 9.53
N GLY A 143 -20.84 -9.20 10.36
CA GLY A 143 -19.68 -8.84 11.18
C GLY A 143 -18.47 -8.40 10.35
N SER A 144 -17.61 -7.55 10.92
CA SER A 144 -16.47 -6.95 10.20
C SER A 144 -15.54 -7.97 9.54
N GLN A 145 -15.26 -9.08 10.22
CA GLN A 145 -14.39 -10.14 9.69
C GLN A 145 -15.02 -10.87 8.50
N THR A 146 -16.30 -11.23 8.58
CA THR A 146 -16.99 -11.89 7.47
C THR A 146 -17.12 -10.97 6.26
N ARG A 147 -17.37 -9.67 6.48
CA ARG A 147 -17.34 -8.66 5.40
C ARG A 147 -15.95 -8.58 4.76
N HIS A 148 -14.89 -8.57 5.58
CA HIS A 148 -13.51 -8.57 5.10
C HIS A 148 -13.24 -9.77 4.18
N MET A 149 -13.51 -10.99 4.67
CA MET A 149 -13.29 -12.21 3.90
C MET A 149 -14.11 -12.24 2.60
N ALA A 150 -15.36 -11.76 2.64
CA ALA A 150 -16.21 -11.66 1.45
C ALA A 150 -15.57 -10.75 0.40
N LEU A 151 -15.23 -9.51 0.76
CA LEU A 151 -14.63 -8.54 -0.15
C LEU A 151 -13.26 -9.01 -0.66
N SER A 152 -12.42 -9.59 0.21
CA SER A 152 -11.14 -10.17 -0.21
C SER A 152 -11.35 -11.21 -1.29
N SER A 153 -12.32 -12.13 -1.11
CA SER A 153 -12.60 -13.17 -2.10
C SER A 153 -13.06 -12.62 -3.45
N LEU A 154 -13.79 -11.49 -3.48
CA LEU A 154 -14.21 -10.86 -4.73
C LEU A 154 -13.03 -10.16 -5.42
N PHE A 155 -12.20 -9.43 -4.66
CA PHE A 155 -11.00 -8.78 -5.21
C PHE A 155 -10.02 -9.80 -5.79
N MET A 156 -9.84 -10.94 -5.12
CA MET A 156 -9.01 -12.03 -5.64
C MET A 156 -9.44 -12.47 -7.04
N GLU A 157 -10.74 -12.67 -7.27
CA GLU A 157 -11.23 -13.09 -8.59
C GLU A 157 -10.84 -12.10 -9.68
N VAL A 158 -10.94 -10.80 -9.42
CA VAL A 158 -10.50 -9.77 -10.39
C VAL A 158 -8.98 -9.80 -10.59
N LEU A 159 -8.21 -9.90 -9.50
CA LEU A 159 -6.74 -9.94 -9.56
C LEU A 159 -6.20 -11.18 -10.27
N MET A 160 -6.96 -12.29 -10.32
CA MET A 160 -6.59 -13.47 -11.11
C MET A 160 -6.44 -13.15 -12.61
N MET A 161 -7.06 -12.08 -13.11
CA MET A 161 -6.85 -11.62 -14.48
C MET A 161 -5.38 -11.34 -14.76
N MET A 162 -4.63 -10.80 -13.80
CA MET A 162 -3.20 -10.54 -13.96
C MET A 162 -2.37 -11.81 -14.11
N ASN A 163 -2.74 -12.87 -13.40
CA ASN A 163 -2.03 -14.15 -13.45
C ASN A 163 -2.25 -14.88 -14.78
N ASN A 164 -3.41 -14.66 -15.41
CA ASN A 164 -3.82 -15.32 -16.64
C ASN A 164 -3.51 -14.51 -17.91
N ALA A 165 -3.12 -13.23 -17.75
CA ALA A 165 -2.80 -12.33 -18.84
C ALA A 165 -1.39 -12.59 -19.40
N THR A 166 -1.16 -12.18 -20.65
CA THR A 166 0.20 -12.13 -21.19
C THR A 166 1.06 -11.12 -20.44
N ILE A 167 2.39 -11.29 -20.45
CA ILE A 167 3.32 -10.41 -19.70
C ILE A 167 3.11 -8.91 -20.00
N PRO A 168 3.00 -8.45 -21.26
CA PRO A 168 2.78 -7.03 -21.55
C PRO A 168 1.46 -6.51 -21.00
N THR A 169 0.40 -7.32 -21.09
CA THR A 169 -0.92 -6.99 -20.55
C THR A 169 -0.88 -6.91 -19.03
N ALA A 170 -0.25 -7.88 -18.35
CA ALA A 170 -0.12 -7.87 -16.90
C ALA A 170 0.64 -6.62 -16.40
N GLU A 171 1.70 -6.21 -17.09
CA GLU A 171 2.45 -4.97 -16.78
C GLU A 171 1.61 -3.70 -16.99
N PHE A 172 0.74 -3.68 -18.00
CA PHE A 172 -0.20 -2.59 -18.23
C PHE A 172 -1.30 -2.54 -17.14
N LEU A 173 -1.93 -3.67 -16.84
CA LEU A 173 -2.95 -3.78 -15.80
C LEU A 173 -2.39 -3.43 -14.42
N ARG A 174 -1.13 -3.76 -14.14
CA ARG A 174 -0.44 -3.35 -12.91
C ARG A 174 -0.49 -1.82 -12.72
N GLY A 175 -0.14 -1.06 -13.75
CA GLY A 175 -0.18 0.41 -13.70
C GLY A 175 -1.61 0.94 -13.56
N SER A 176 -2.56 0.28 -14.22
CA SER A 176 -3.99 0.62 -14.17
C SER A 176 -4.58 0.41 -12.78
N ILE A 177 -4.36 -0.76 -12.17
CA ILE A 177 -4.82 -1.11 -10.82
C ILE A 177 -4.19 -0.16 -9.79
N ARG A 178 -2.89 0.14 -9.91
CA ARG A 178 -2.23 1.11 -9.01
C ARG A 178 -2.93 2.47 -9.07
N THR A 179 -3.19 2.96 -10.28
CA THR A 179 -3.89 4.24 -10.51
C THR A 179 -5.32 4.19 -9.94
N TRP A 180 -6.02 3.08 -10.12
CA TRP A 180 -7.35 2.88 -9.57
C TRP A 180 -7.35 2.89 -8.03
N ILE A 181 -6.41 2.18 -7.38
CA ILE A 181 -6.24 2.21 -5.92
C ILE A 181 -6.05 3.64 -5.43
N GLU A 182 -5.16 4.38 -6.10
CA GLU A 182 -4.87 5.76 -5.75
C GLU A 182 -6.09 6.69 -5.88
N GLN A 183 -7.00 6.44 -6.82
CA GLN A 183 -8.11 7.35 -7.12
C GLN A 183 -9.46 6.97 -6.48
N LYS A 184 -9.66 5.68 -6.16
CA LYS A 184 -11.00 5.13 -5.85
C LYS A 184 -11.08 4.40 -4.51
N VAL A 185 -9.95 3.95 -3.97
CA VAL A 185 -9.95 3.12 -2.76
C VAL A 185 -9.75 4.02 -1.53
N HIS A 186 -10.77 4.06 -0.69
CA HIS A 186 -10.83 4.93 0.47
C HIS A 186 -11.29 4.18 1.73
N GLY A 187 -10.80 4.61 2.89
CA GLY A 187 -11.19 4.04 4.18
C GLY A 187 -10.84 2.55 4.33
N LEU A 188 -11.65 1.80 5.07
CA LEU A 188 -11.34 0.43 5.48
C LEU A 188 -11.50 -0.62 4.35
N VAL A 189 -12.08 -0.27 3.21
CA VAL A 189 -12.25 -1.19 2.06
C VAL A 189 -10.90 -1.60 1.43
N VAL A 190 -9.86 -0.81 1.70
CA VAL A 190 -8.48 -1.11 1.28
C VAL A 190 -7.90 -2.34 1.96
N LEU A 191 -8.38 -2.70 3.15
CA LEU A 191 -7.85 -3.82 3.93
C LEU A 191 -8.18 -5.18 3.29
N PRO A 192 -9.43 -5.43 2.85
CA PRO A 192 -9.74 -6.62 2.05
C PRO A 192 -8.93 -6.72 0.76
N LEU A 193 -8.72 -5.59 0.06
CA LEU A 193 -7.92 -5.54 -1.15
C LEU A 193 -6.44 -5.90 -0.87
N LEU A 194 -5.87 -5.34 0.20
CA LEU A 194 -4.53 -5.68 0.68
C LEU A 194 -4.38 -7.19 0.92
N THR A 195 -5.34 -7.80 1.62
CA THR A 195 -5.35 -9.26 1.83
C THR A 195 -5.44 -10.02 0.50
N ALA A 196 -6.31 -9.59 -0.42
CA ALA A 196 -6.46 -10.22 -1.73
C ALA A 196 -5.15 -10.17 -2.54
N THR A 197 -4.50 -9.01 -2.61
CA THR A 197 -3.20 -8.80 -3.27
C THR A 197 -2.14 -9.79 -2.78
N CYS A 198 -2.03 -9.96 -1.46
CA CYS A 198 -1.07 -10.88 -0.85
C CYS A 198 -1.35 -12.37 -1.17
N GLN A 199 -2.61 -12.74 -1.35
CA GLN A 199 -3.02 -14.14 -1.48
C GLN A 199 -3.20 -14.60 -2.93
N SER A 200 -3.47 -13.69 -3.88
CA SER A 200 -3.82 -14.08 -5.25
C SER A 200 -2.74 -13.84 -6.29
N LEU A 201 -1.80 -12.89 -6.11
CA LEU A 201 -0.87 -12.52 -7.17
C LEU A 201 0.32 -13.49 -7.26
N ALA A 202 0.56 -14.04 -8.45
CA ALA A 202 1.68 -14.95 -8.70
C ALA A 202 3.03 -14.21 -8.83
N SER A 203 3.01 -12.95 -9.28
CA SER A 203 4.20 -12.12 -9.43
C SER A 203 4.54 -11.39 -8.14
N VAL A 204 5.71 -11.69 -7.58
CA VAL A 204 6.27 -11.01 -6.39
C VAL A 204 6.34 -9.49 -6.60
N ARG A 205 6.71 -9.05 -7.80
CA ARG A 205 6.77 -7.64 -8.17
C ARG A 205 5.41 -6.96 -8.13
N HIS A 206 4.38 -7.60 -8.71
CA HIS A 206 3.02 -7.06 -8.72
C HIS A 206 2.46 -7.00 -7.30
N MET A 207 2.70 -8.05 -6.51
CA MET A 207 2.33 -8.10 -5.10
C MET A 207 2.96 -6.95 -4.32
N ALA A 208 4.27 -6.74 -4.44
CA ALA A 208 5.00 -5.69 -3.72
C ALA A 208 4.52 -4.27 -4.07
N GLU A 209 4.27 -3.97 -5.35
CA GLU A 209 3.78 -2.65 -5.77
C GLU A 209 2.33 -2.40 -5.31
N MET A 210 1.45 -3.39 -5.42
CA MET A 210 0.05 -3.25 -5.03
C MET A 210 -0.15 -3.19 -3.51
N THR A 211 0.64 -3.97 -2.77
CA THR A 211 0.67 -3.95 -1.31
C THR A 211 1.05 -2.55 -0.81
N GLU A 212 2.10 -1.96 -1.38
CA GLU A 212 2.54 -0.61 -1.06
C GLU A 212 1.48 0.44 -1.41
N ALA A 213 0.81 0.29 -2.56
CA ALA A 213 -0.27 1.18 -2.98
C ALA A 213 -1.47 1.11 -2.02
N CYS A 214 -1.85 -0.08 -1.57
CA CYS A 214 -2.92 -0.28 -0.59
C CYS A 214 -2.57 0.38 0.75
N ILE A 215 -1.37 0.14 1.28
CA ILE A 215 -0.94 0.76 2.55
C ILE A 215 -0.89 2.29 2.41
N THR A 216 -0.43 2.80 1.26
CA THR A 216 -0.43 4.25 0.99
C THR A 216 -1.84 4.82 0.94
N ALA A 217 -2.79 4.14 0.28
CA ALA A 217 -4.18 4.58 0.17
C ALA A 217 -4.88 4.61 1.53
N TYR A 218 -4.61 3.62 2.40
CA TYR A 218 -5.14 3.56 3.76
C TYR A 218 -4.84 4.81 4.60
N PHE A 219 -3.66 5.44 4.40
CA PHE A 219 -3.24 6.64 5.12
C PHE A 219 -3.46 7.96 4.35
N ARG A 220 -4.03 7.92 3.13
CA ARG A 220 -4.14 9.10 2.25
C ARG A 220 -5.20 10.10 2.73
N GLU A 221 -6.32 9.59 3.17
CA GLU A 221 -7.37 10.40 3.77
C GLU A 221 -7.24 10.21 5.26
N GLY A 222 -6.69 11.21 5.96
CA GLY A 222 -6.78 11.28 7.41
C GLY A 222 -8.25 11.23 7.78
N SER A 223 -8.79 10.03 8.00
CA SER A 223 -10.21 9.83 8.21
C SER A 223 -10.55 10.65 9.45
N LEU A 224 -11.23 11.77 9.22
CA LEU A 224 -11.29 12.95 10.10
C LEU A 224 -11.81 12.66 11.52
N HIS A 225 -12.22 11.42 11.81
CA HIS A 225 -12.86 11.00 13.06
C HIS A 225 -12.38 9.67 13.65
N GLN A 226 -11.41 8.96 13.07
CA GLN A 226 -10.82 7.75 13.66
C GLN A 226 -9.30 7.80 13.51
N ILE A 227 -8.56 7.67 14.61
CA ILE A 227 -7.11 7.46 14.56
C ILE A 227 -6.89 6.10 13.93
N VAL A 228 -6.46 6.12 12.67
CA VAL A 228 -6.22 4.92 11.89
C VAL A 228 -4.80 4.44 12.16
N GLY A 229 -4.65 3.52 13.11
CA GLY A 229 -3.35 2.95 13.47
C GLY A 229 -2.83 1.91 12.48
N TRP A 230 -1.62 1.42 12.73
CA TRP A 230 -1.00 0.32 11.99
C TRP A 230 -1.66 -1.05 12.22
N GLY A 231 -2.43 -1.20 13.30
CA GLY A 231 -3.06 -2.47 13.72
C GLY A 231 -3.83 -3.19 12.61
N PRO A 232 -4.81 -2.56 11.95
CA PRO A 232 -5.58 -3.22 10.88
C PRO A 232 -4.75 -3.66 9.69
N ILE A 233 -3.70 -2.90 9.32
CA ILE A 233 -2.76 -3.29 8.26
C ILE A 233 -1.96 -4.53 8.69
N LEU A 234 -1.49 -4.58 9.95
CA LEU A 234 -0.71 -5.71 10.47
C LEU A 234 -1.47 -7.04 10.39
N VAL A 235 -2.78 -6.99 10.58
CA VAL A 235 -3.67 -8.16 10.49
C VAL A 235 -3.99 -8.52 9.04
N SER A 236 -4.05 -7.53 8.15
CA SER A 236 -4.48 -7.72 6.76
C SER A 236 -3.34 -8.08 5.81
N LEU A 237 -2.13 -7.61 6.08
CA LEU A 237 -0.93 -7.95 5.31
C LEU A 237 -0.54 -9.40 5.56
N GLN A 238 -0.41 -10.16 4.48
CA GLN A 238 0.07 -11.54 4.54
C GLN A 238 1.34 -11.66 3.70
N VAL A 239 2.47 -11.85 4.34
CA VAL A 239 3.76 -12.00 3.63
C VAL A 239 3.87 -13.43 3.12
N PRO A 240 4.27 -13.64 1.85
CA PRO A 240 4.36 -14.99 1.28
C PRO A 240 5.45 -15.81 2.00
N GLU A 241 5.04 -16.87 2.70
CA GLU A 241 5.93 -17.67 3.55
C GLU A 241 7.03 -18.38 2.75
N LEU A 242 6.69 -18.91 1.57
CA LEU A 242 7.60 -19.71 0.75
C LEU A 242 8.64 -18.88 -0.03
N THR A 243 8.36 -17.60 -0.26
CA THR A 243 9.19 -16.70 -1.10
C THR A 243 9.52 -15.40 -0.37
N ILE A 244 9.59 -15.45 0.97
CA ILE A 244 9.77 -14.27 1.82
C ILE A 244 11.02 -13.45 1.47
N GLU A 245 12.17 -14.09 1.24
CA GLU A 245 13.42 -13.38 0.94
C GLU A 245 13.34 -12.65 -0.41
N GLU A 246 12.80 -13.31 -1.43
CA GLU A 246 12.57 -12.73 -2.76
C GLU A 246 11.59 -11.55 -2.68
N PHE A 247 10.51 -11.70 -1.91
CA PHE A 247 9.53 -10.65 -1.70
C PHE A 247 10.11 -9.42 -1.00
N LEU A 248 10.88 -9.60 0.07
CA LEU A 248 11.52 -8.50 0.79
C LEU A 248 12.56 -7.78 -0.08
N GLN A 249 13.35 -8.54 -0.85
CA GLN A 249 14.34 -7.95 -1.75
C GLN A 249 13.67 -7.15 -2.88
N GLU A 250 12.57 -7.67 -3.45
CA GLU A 250 11.81 -6.95 -4.48
C GLU A 250 11.13 -5.71 -3.90
N CYS A 251 10.56 -5.77 -2.69
CA CYS A 251 10.04 -4.59 -1.99
C CYS A 251 11.12 -3.51 -1.81
N LEU A 252 12.34 -3.91 -1.44
CA LEU A 252 13.47 -2.98 -1.30
C LEU A 252 13.90 -2.37 -2.64
N SER A 253 13.93 -3.18 -3.71
CA SER A 253 14.28 -2.75 -5.07
C SER A 253 13.25 -1.76 -5.64
N LEU A 254 11.98 -1.94 -5.29
CA LEU A 254 10.86 -1.12 -5.74
C LEU A 254 10.67 0.16 -4.94
N GLY A 255 11.17 0.21 -3.70
CA GLY A 255 10.90 1.32 -2.78
C GLY A 255 9.61 1.15 -1.97
N SER A 256 9.15 -0.08 -1.77
CA SER A 256 7.96 -0.44 -0.98
C SER A 256 8.24 -0.35 0.54
N TYR A 257 8.61 0.86 1.00
CA TYR A 257 9.11 1.07 2.36
C TYR A 257 8.04 0.89 3.44
N LEU A 258 6.77 1.17 3.14
CA LEU A 258 5.68 0.96 4.09
C LEU A 258 5.42 -0.55 4.27
N THR A 259 5.45 -1.30 3.17
CA THR A 259 5.33 -2.76 3.18
C THR A 259 6.41 -3.41 4.04
N LEU A 260 7.66 -3.02 3.80
CA LEU A 260 8.81 -3.46 4.61
C LEU A 260 8.66 -3.07 6.08
N TYR A 261 8.15 -1.87 6.37
CA TYR A 261 7.91 -1.42 7.74
C TYR A 261 6.85 -2.27 8.46
N VAL A 262 5.74 -2.59 7.79
CA VAL A 262 4.70 -3.47 8.36
C VAL A 262 5.28 -4.85 8.65
N TYR A 263 6.12 -5.39 7.77
CA TYR A 263 6.80 -6.65 8.03
C TYR A 263 7.69 -6.60 9.30
N LEU A 264 8.46 -5.52 9.50
CA LEU A 264 9.25 -5.37 10.75
C LEU A 264 8.35 -5.38 11.98
N LEU A 265 7.23 -4.68 11.93
CA LEU A 265 6.26 -4.66 13.02
C LEU A 265 5.63 -6.04 13.25
N GLN A 266 5.36 -6.82 12.20
CA GLN A 266 4.91 -8.21 12.34
C GLN A 266 5.97 -9.08 13.01
N CYS A 267 7.25 -8.95 12.64
CA CYS A 267 8.33 -9.66 13.31
C CYS A 267 8.42 -9.32 14.80
N LEU A 268 8.35 -8.03 15.15
CA LEU A 268 8.42 -7.56 16.54
C LEU A 268 7.22 -8.03 17.38
N ASN A 269 6.01 -8.02 16.79
CA ASN A 269 4.80 -8.44 17.48
C ASN A 269 4.68 -9.96 17.64
N SER A 270 5.27 -10.74 16.73
CA SER A 270 5.21 -12.20 16.77
C SER A 270 6.13 -12.80 17.84
N GLU A 271 7.26 -12.15 18.11
CA GLU A 271 8.23 -12.59 19.13
C GLU A 271 8.79 -11.39 19.90
N GLN A 272 8.30 -11.17 21.12
CA GLN A 272 8.74 -10.09 22.00
C GLN A 272 9.96 -10.51 22.84
N THR A 273 11.08 -10.78 22.17
CA THR A 273 12.36 -11.11 22.82
C THR A 273 13.45 -10.14 22.41
N LEU A 274 14.37 -9.83 23.34
CA LEU A 274 15.55 -8.98 23.06
C LEU A 274 16.38 -9.51 21.89
N ARG A 275 16.42 -10.84 21.72
CA ARG A 275 17.10 -11.49 20.60
C ARG A 275 16.42 -11.17 19.27
N ASN A 276 15.09 -11.27 19.21
CA ASN A 276 14.35 -10.94 18.00
C ASN A 276 14.44 -9.45 17.68
N GLU A 277 14.36 -8.58 18.69
CA GLU A 277 14.56 -7.13 18.52
C GLU A 277 15.94 -6.80 17.92
N MET A 278 17.01 -7.45 18.40
CA MET A 278 18.34 -7.28 17.82
C MET A 278 18.42 -7.81 16.39
N LYS A 279 17.79 -8.97 16.10
CA LYS A 279 17.71 -9.52 14.74
C LYS A 279 17.00 -8.56 13.79
N VAL A 280 15.89 -7.95 14.22
CA VAL A 280 15.14 -6.94 13.47
C VAL A 280 15.98 -5.67 13.26
N LEU A 281 16.71 -5.21 14.29
CA LEU A 281 17.62 -4.06 14.18
C LEU A 281 18.73 -4.30 13.15
N LEU A 282 19.34 -5.49 13.14
CA LEU A 282 20.34 -5.90 12.15
C LEU A 282 19.76 -5.99 10.74
N LEU A 283 18.54 -6.51 10.59
CA LEU A 283 17.85 -6.53 9.29
C LEU A 283 17.62 -5.11 8.77
N LEU A 284 17.12 -4.22 9.63
CA LEU A 284 16.86 -2.82 9.29
C LEU A 284 18.15 -2.07 8.91
N SER A 285 19.26 -2.35 9.59
CA SER A 285 20.59 -1.86 9.24
C SER A 285 20.97 -2.23 7.80
N LYS A 286 20.78 -3.48 7.39
CA LYS A 286 21.08 -3.95 6.02
C LYS A 286 20.22 -3.27 4.96
N TRP A 287 18.97 -2.96 5.26
CA TRP A 287 18.10 -2.22 4.34
C TRP A 287 18.51 -0.76 4.22
N LEU A 288 18.91 -0.13 5.33
CA LEU A 288 19.38 1.26 5.34
C LEU A 288 20.65 1.47 4.51
N GLU A 289 21.52 0.48 4.42
CA GLU A 289 22.71 0.51 3.55
C GLU A 289 22.35 0.64 2.06
N GLN A 290 21.28 -0.02 1.64
CA GLN A 290 20.89 -0.14 0.24
C GLN A 290 19.92 0.97 -0.21
N VAL A 291 19.18 1.57 0.73
CA VAL A 291 18.04 2.41 0.39
C VAL A 291 18.44 3.83 -0.02
N TYR A 292 17.87 4.31 -1.13
CA TYR A 292 17.90 5.71 -1.54
C TYR A 292 16.54 6.06 -2.20
N PRO A 293 15.69 6.91 -1.59
CA PRO A 293 14.37 7.22 -2.14
C PRO A 293 14.47 7.85 -3.53
N ARG A 294 13.57 7.46 -4.44
CA ARG A 294 13.61 7.91 -5.83
C ARG A 294 12.92 9.25 -6.04
N SER A 295 12.07 9.66 -5.09
CA SER A 295 11.28 10.88 -5.16
C SER A 295 10.98 11.46 -3.78
N ALA A 296 10.54 12.73 -3.76
CA ALA A 296 10.05 13.39 -2.56
C ALA A 296 8.76 12.77 -1.97
N GLN A 297 8.05 11.91 -2.72
CA GLN A 297 6.85 11.21 -2.21
C GLN A 297 7.21 10.00 -1.34
N GLU A 298 8.41 9.44 -1.52
CA GLU A 298 8.87 8.24 -0.81
C GLU A 298 9.71 8.56 0.42
N GLU A 299 10.36 9.71 0.45
CA GLU A 299 11.39 10.06 1.43
C GLU A 299 10.91 9.98 2.88
N ALA A 300 9.68 10.43 3.15
CA ALA A 300 9.13 10.49 4.50
C ALA A 300 8.87 9.11 5.12
N LYS A 301 8.73 8.06 4.29
CA LYS A 301 8.56 6.68 4.76
C LYS A 301 9.78 6.20 5.55
N LEU A 302 10.98 6.72 5.26
CA LEU A 302 12.21 6.36 5.97
C LEU A 302 12.21 6.82 7.45
N PHE A 303 11.39 7.80 7.82
CA PHE A 303 11.32 8.22 9.23
C PHE A 303 10.79 7.12 10.13
N LEU A 304 9.91 6.26 9.63
CA LEU A 304 9.45 5.05 10.35
C LEU A 304 10.63 4.14 10.67
N TRP A 305 11.55 3.96 9.72
CA TRP A 305 12.73 3.13 9.90
C TRP A 305 13.72 3.76 10.86
N TRP A 306 13.96 5.07 10.75
CA TRP A 306 14.85 5.79 11.67
C TRP A 306 14.31 5.75 13.11
N HIS A 307 13.00 5.92 13.28
CA HIS A 307 12.34 5.77 14.56
C HIS A 307 12.56 4.38 15.15
N GLN A 308 12.38 3.31 14.35
CA GLN A 308 12.59 1.94 14.81
C GLN A 308 14.05 1.64 15.14
N VAL A 309 15.02 2.14 14.36
CA VAL A 309 16.44 2.00 14.71
C VAL A 309 16.70 2.64 16.07
N LEU A 310 16.27 3.89 16.28
CA LEU A 310 16.47 4.58 17.55
C LEU A 310 15.82 3.83 18.72
N GLN A 311 14.60 3.33 18.53
CA GLN A 311 13.88 2.57 19.55
C GLN A 311 14.61 1.28 19.91
N LEU A 312 14.93 0.45 18.92
CA LEU A 312 15.56 -0.85 19.14
C LEU A 312 16.99 -0.67 19.67
N SER A 313 17.74 0.32 19.17
CA SER A 313 19.06 0.65 19.70
C SER A 313 19.04 0.96 21.20
N LEU A 314 18.06 1.76 21.66
CA LEU A 314 17.92 2.06 23.08
C LEU A 314 17.65 0.81 23.92
N ILE A 315 16.68 -0.03 23.50
CA ILE A 315 16.35 -1.28 24.20
C ILE A 315 17.57 -2.19 24.33
N GLN A 316 18.39 -2.28 23.29
CA GLN A 316 19.61 -3.10 23.30
C GLN A 316 20.70 -2.50 24.21
N THR A 317 20.85 -1.17 24.24
CA THR A 317 21.85 -0.51 25.11
C THR A 317 21.49 -0.57 26.59
N GLU A 318 20.20 -0.67 26.94
CA GLU A 318 19.73 -0.82 28.32
C GLU A 318 20.15 -2.16 28.95
N GLN A 319 20.57 -3.15 28.14
CA GLN A 319 21.03 -4.45 28.62
C GLN A 319 22.42 -4.40 29.28
N ASN A 320 23.16 -3.29 29.12
CA ASN A 320 24.54 -3.12 29.63
C ASN A 320 25.52 -4.23 29.18
N ASP A 321 25.27 -4.84 28.03
CA ASP A 321 26.18 -5.79 27.38
C ASP A 321 27.12 -5.03 26.43
N SER A 322 28.43 -5.17 26.61
CA SER A 322 29.44 -4.44 25.83
C SER A 322 29.45 -4.83 24.35
N VAL A 323 29.20 -6.10 24.02
CA VAL A 323 29.21 -6.61 22.64
C VAL A 323 27.96 -6.14 21.89
N LEU A 324 26.80 -6.16 22.56
CA LEU A 324 25.58 -5.59 22.00
C LEU A 324 25.71 -4.08 21.82
N THR A 325 26.30 -3.39 22.79
CA THR A 325 26.53 -1.94 22.71
C THR A 325 27.43 -1.56 21.53
N GLU A 326 28.52 -2.28 21.31
CA GLU A 326 29.39 -2.07 20.14
C GLU A 326 28.63 -2.26 18.82
N SER A 327 27.81 -3.31 18.74
CA SER A 327 26.97 -3.57 17.56
C SER A 327 25.96 -2.44 17.32
N VAL A 328 25.33 -1.93 18.38
CA VAL A 328 24.41 -0.79 18.30
C VAL A 328 25.13 0.49 17.85
N ILE A 329 26.31 0.78 18.38
CA ILE A 329 27.10 1.95 17.98
C ILE A 329 27.39 1.90 16.48
N ARG A 330 27.82 0.74 15.95
CA ARG A 330 28.05 0.57 14.50
C ARG A 330 26.80 0.85 13.67
N ILE A 331 25.63 0.39 14.12
CA ILE A 331 24.35 0.62 13.42
C ILE A 331 23.96 2.11 13.48
N LEU A 332 24.16 2.79 14.60
CA LEU A 332 23.88 4.22 14.74
C LEU A 332 24.83 5.07 13.89
N LEU A 333 26.11 4.70 13.80
CA LEU A 333 27.09 5.35 12.92
C LEU A 333 26.77 5.14 11.45
N LEU A 334 26.31 3.94 11.07
CA LEU A 334 25.78 3.68 9.74
C LEU A 334 24.58 4.61 9.47
N LEU A 335 23.58 4.63 10.35
CA LEU A 335 22.40 5.48 10.19
C LEU A 335 22.79 6.96 10.03
N GLN A 336 23.72 7.44 10.86
CA GLN A 336 24.28 8.79 10.76
C GLN A 336 24.87 9.05 9.37
N SER A 337 25.71 8.14 8.86
CA SER A 337 26.33 8.28 7.53
C SER A 337 25.29 8.31 6.40
N ARG A 338 24.26 7.46 6.49
CA ARG A 338 23.16 7.41 5.51
C ARG A 338 22.34 8.69 5.54
N GLN A 339 22.04 9.22 6.72
CA GLN A 339 21.35 10.51 6.88
C GLN A 339 22.17 11.68 6.33
N SER A 340 23.50 11.69 6.54
CA SER A 340 24.38 12.69 5.94
C SER A 340 24.35 12.65 4.41
N LEU A 341 24.44 11.45 3.81
CA LEU A 341 24.34 11.26 2.36
C LEU A 341 22.99 11.73 1.81
N LEU A 342 21.90 11.35 2.48
CA LEU A 342 20.55 11.73 2.10
C LEU A 342 20.28 13.24 2.25
N ALA A 343 21.08 13.95 3.05
CA ALA A 343 21.00 15.40 3.20
C ALA A 343 21.68 16.17 2.05
N GLU A 344 22.47 15.51 1.19
CA GLU A 344 23.21 16.18 0.11
C GLU A 344 22.28 16.76 -0.97
N GLU A 345 22.61 17.96 -1.46
CA GLU A 345 21.86 18.64 -2.53
C GLU A 345 22.16 18.05 -3.91
N ARG A 346 23.37 17.52 -4.08
CA ARG A 346 23.83 16.88 -5.31
C ARG A 346 24.45 15.56 -4.96
N LEU A 347 24.02 14.52 -5.68
CA LEU A 347 24.64 13.21 -5.63
C LEU A 347 26.03 13.30 -6.27
N SER A 348 27.08 13.09 -5.49
CA SER A 348 28.42 12.94 -6.01
C SER A 348 28.71 11.48 -6.36
N SER A 349 29.03 11.21 -7.62
CA SER A 349 29.83 10.04 -7.99
C SER A 349 31.19 10.54 -8.50
N GLY A 350 32.25 10.36 -7.72
CA GLY A 350 33.63 10.69 -8.09
C GLY A 350 34.03 12.18 -7.99
N ILE A 351 35.22 12.51 -8.53
CA ILE A 351 35.90 13.83 -8.42
C ILE A 351 35.04 15.00 -8.96
N LEU A 352 34.19 14.75 -9.97
CA LEU A 352 33.27 15.76 -10.53
C LEU A 352 32.17 16.18 -9.55
N GLY A 353 31.79 15.30 -8.62
CA GLY A 353 30.82 15.61 -7.57
C GLY A 353 31.39 16.56 -6.51
N ALA A 354 32.66 16.42 -6.15
CA ALA A 354 33.35 17.26 -5.16
C ALA A 354 33.52 18.73 -5.62
N ILE A 355 33.44 18.99 -6.93
CA ILE A 355 33.51 20.33 -7.54
C ILE A 355 32.10 20.88 -7.84
N GLY A 356 31.05 20.16 -7.42
CA GLY A 356 29.67 20.63 -7.51
C GLY A 356 28.96 20.29 -8.82
N PHE A 357 29.49 19.43 -9.69
CA PHE A 357 28.81 19.00 -10.94
C PHE A 357 27.95 17.72 -10.78
N GLY A 358 27.61 17.33 -9.55
CA GLY A 358 26.77 16.16 -9.27
C GLY A 358 25.31 16.29 -9.74
N ARG A 359 24.64 15.15 -9.92
CA ARG A 359 23.20 15.10 -10.25
C ARG A 359 22.40 15.70 -9.10
N LYS A 360 21.46 16.61 -9.39
CA LYS A 360 20.57 17.16 -8.37
C LYS A 360 19.83 16.03 -7.63
N SER A 361 19.83 16.10 -6.31
CA SER A 361 19.12 15.13 -5.48
C SER A 361 17.61 15.19 -5.74
N PRO A 362 16.92 14.04 -5.83
CA PRO A 362 15.46 13.99 -6.01
C PRO A 362 14.68 14.30 -4.74
N LEU A 363 15.38 14.45 -3.61
CA LEU A 363 14.79 14.64 -2.28
C LEU A 363 14.45 16.11 -2.05
N SER A 364 13.45 16.36 -1.22
CA SER A 364 12.98 17.72 -0.92
C SER A 364 13.92 18.46 0.05
N ASN A 365 13.80 19.80 0.08
CA ASN A 365 14.55 20.60 1.04
C ASN A 365 14.15 20.28 2.48
N ARG A 366 12.84 20.13 2.77
CA ARG A 366 12.35 19.75 4.10
C ARG A 366 12.94 18.41 4.58
N PHE A 367 13.02 17.40 3.70
CA PHE A 367 13.66 16.13 4.04
C PHE A 367 15.14 16.29 4.36
N ARG A 368 15.87 17.05 3.54
CA ARG A 368 17.29 17.33 3.79
C ARG A 368 17.52 18.02 5.14
N VAL A 369 16.61 18.89 5.59
CA VAL A 369 16.71 19.49 6.94
C VAL A 369 16.58 18.41 8.01
N VAL A 370 15.56 17.54 7.93
CA VAL A 370 15.38 16.45 8.91
C VAL A 370 16.58 15.50 8.90
N ALA A 371 17.04 15.07 7.72
CA ALA A 371 18.19 14.19 7.57
C ALA A 371 19.47 14.81 8.16
N ARG A 372 19.74 16.09 7.87
CA ARG A 372 20.91 16.80 8.41
C ARG A 372 20.81 17.01 9.92
N GLY A 373 19.61 17.32 10.43
CA GLY A 373 19.33 17.43 11.85
C GLY A 373 19.59 16.12 12.60
N MET A 374 19.04 15.00 12.11
CA MET A 374 19.24 13.69 12.71
C MET A 374 20.70 13.23 12.64
N ALA A 375 21.40 13.48 11.54
CA ALA A 375 22.82 13.16 11.42
C ALA A 375 23.69 13.97 12.40
N ALA A 376 23.39 15.26 12.56
CA ALA A 376 24.06 16.12 13.54
C ALA A 376 23.78 15.67 14.98
N PHE A 377 22.52 15.33 15.29
CA PHE A 377 22.14 14.77 16.58
C PHE A 377 22.93 13.48 16.88
N LEU A 378 22.93 12.50 15.98
CA LEU A 378 23.68 11.25 16.17
C LEU A 378 25.19 11.48 16.28
N SER A 379 25.75 12.46 15.58
CA SER A 379 27.17 12.82 15.72
C SER A 379 27.53 13.29 17.13
N VAL A 380 26.59 13.95 17.81
CA VAL A 380 26.75 14.39 19.21
C VAL A 380 26.53 13.24 20.18
N GLN A 381 25.56 12.37 19.91
CA GLN A 381 25.23 11.26 20.81
C GLN A 381 26.14 10.05 20.69
N VAL A 382 26.81 9.87 19.55
CA VAL A 382 27.75 8.78 19.27
C VAL A 382 29.10 9.38 18.88
N PRO A 383 29.87 9.92 19.86
CA PRO A 383 31.07 10.70 19.58
C PRO A 383 32.24 9.88 19.02
N ALA A 384 32.28 8.58 19.29
CA ALA A 384 33.33 7.65 18.84
C ALA A 384 32.76 6.24 18.59
N GLU A 385 33.58 5.35 18.01
CA GLU A 385 33.20 3.96 17.66
C GLU A 385 32.92 3.06 18.87
N ASP A 386 33.31 3.51 20.06
CA ASP A 386 33.17 2.83 21.35
C ASP A 386 32.37 3.65 22.39
N GLN A 387 31.82 4.81 22.00
CA GLN A 387 31.16 5.74 22.92
C GLN A 387 29.75 6.12 22.50
N ILE A 388 28.85 6.15 23.48
CA ILE A 388 27.45 6.49 23.31
C ILE A 388 26.94 7.27 24.53
N ARG A 389 26.28 8.41 24.30
CA ARG A 389 25.68 9.25 25.34
C ARG A 389 24.28 8.75 25.68
N LEU A 390 24.18 7.92 26.73
CA LEU A 390 22.89 7.43 27.25
C LEU A 390 22.34 8.27 28.40
N LYS A 391 23.14 9.16 29.00
CA LYS A 391 22.71 9.99 30.13
C LYS A 391 22.92 11.48 29.84
N PRO A 392 22.05 12.37 30.38
CA PRO A 392 22.27 13.80 30.40
C PRO A 392 23.62 14.17 31.01
N GLY A 393 24.25 15.23 30.51
CA GLY A 393 25.48 15.79 31.08
C GLY A 393 25.28 17.22 31.57
N SER A 394 26.23 17.72 32.38
CA SER A 394 26.30 19.14 32.75
C SER A 394 26.85 20.01 31.62
N GLU A 395 27.77 19.45 30.82
CA GLU A 395 28.41 20.09 29.67
C GLU A 395 28.34 19.19 28.44
N LEU A 396 28.40 19.81 27.27
CA LEU A 396 28.41 19.11 25.99
C LEU A 396 29.78 19.22 25.33
N TYR A 397 30.54 18.13 25.34
CA TYR A 397 31.81 18.05 24.62
C TYR A 397 31.57 17.64 23.18
N LEU A 398 31.83 18.54 22.24
CA LEU A 398 31.65 18.30 20.81
C LEU A 398 32.95 17.84 20.18
N THR A 399 32.93 16.68 19.54
CA THR A 399 34.03 16.25 18.66
C THR A 399 34.09 17.16 17.43
N LEU A 400 35.22 17.18 16.74
CA LEU A 400 35.35 17.94 15.49
C LEU A 400 34.28 17.55 14.45
N LYS A 401 33.98 16.25 14.35
CA LYS A 401 32.91 15.72 13.48
C LYS A 401 31.53 16.27 13.87
N ALA A 402 31.21 16.25 15.17
CA ALA A 402 29.95 16.79 15.67
C ALA A 402 29.83 18.30 15.45
N GLN A 403 30.91 19.05 15.67
CA GLN A 403 30.97 20.50 15.43
C GLN A 403 30.77 20.82 13.94
N GLN A 404 31.37 20.04 13.04
CA GLN A 404 31.18 20.19 11.59
C GLN A 404 29.74 19.88 11.17
N ALA A 405 29.13 18.82 11.69
CA ALA A 405 27.76 18.46 11.40
C ALA A 405 26.75 19.53 11.87
N LEU A 406 26.95 20.08 13.07
CA LEU A 406 26.18 21.20 13.61
C LEU A 406 26.34 22.46 12.77
N SER A 407 27.58 22.85 12.45
CA SER A 407 27.86 24.01 11.60
C SER A 407 27.19 23.88 10.23
N ALA A 408 27.23 22.68 9.63
CA ALA A 408 26.55 22.40 8.37
C ALA A 408 25.03 22.57 8.47
N LEU A 409 24.40 22.12 9.56
CA LEU A 409 22.97 22.35 9.81
C LEU A 409 22.65 23.84 9.94
N GLU A 410 23.42 24.57 10.75
CA GLU A 410 23.20 25.99 11.01
C GLU A 410 23.41 26.85 9.76
N SER A 411 24.36 26.47 8.90
CA SER A 411 24.62 27.17 7.63
C SER A 411 23.43 27.16 6.67
N LEU A 412 22.49 26.21 6.81
CA LEU A 412 21.27 26.18 6.00
C LEU A 412 20.42 27.43 6.18
N THR A 413 20.47 28.08 7.35
CA THR A 413 19.71 29.31 7.62
C THR A 413 20.09 30.47 6.72
N ILE A 414 21.32 30.48 6.19
CA ILE A 414 21.84 31.54 5.32
C ILE A 414 21.49 31.25 3.84
N SER A 415 21.12 30.01 3.52
CA SER A 415 20.80 29.59 2.16
C SER A 415 19.37 29.98 1.76
N LYS A 416 19.24 30.62 0.59
CA LYS A 416 17.94 31.00 0.01
C LYS A 416 16.98 29.81 -0.18
N GLN A 417 17.50 28.60 -0.28
CA GLN A 417 16.70 27.38 -0.49
C GLN A 417 15.93 26.92 0.76
N TYR A 418 16.32 27.39 1.95
CA TYR A 418 15.77 26.93 3.24
C TYR A 418 15.19 28.09 4.07
N VAL A 419 14.89 29.22 3.44
CA VAL A 419 14.34 30.41 4.10
C VAL A 419 13.07 30.10 4.87
N GLU A 420 12.20 29.27 4.32
CA GLU A 420 10.93 28.83 4.94
C GLU A 420 11.13 27.94 6.18
N TYR A 421 12.35 27.45 6.43
CA TYR A 421 12.64 26.49 7.49
C TYR A 421 13.61 27.03 8.55
N GLN A 422 13.95 28.32 8.50
CA GLN A 422 14.96 28.91 9.39
C GLN A 422 14.64 28.70 10.88
N GLU A 423 13.40 28.91 11.29
CA GLU A 423 12.98 28.72 12.67
C GLU A 423 13.16 27.27 13.13
N GLN A 424 12.71 26.32 12.30
CA GLN A 424 12.80 24.88 12.58
C GLN A 424 14.27 24.42 12.61
N ILE A 425 15.13 24.97 11.74
CA ILE A 425 16.58 24.70 11.75
C ILE A 425 17.21 25.22 13.05
N SER A 426 16.88 26.44 13.48
CA SER A 426 17.37 27.01 14.74
C SER A 426 16.91 26.20 15.95
N GLN A 427 15.64 25.81 16.01
CA GLN A 427 15.09 24.95 17.07
C GLN A 427 15.81 23.59 17.10
N ALA A 428 16.06 23.00 15.94
CA ALA A 428 16.80 21.74 15.84
C ALA A 428 18.24 21.87 16.36
N ALA A 429 18.95 22.92 15.96
CA ALA A 429 20.31 23.18 16.43
C ALA A 429 20.36 23.42 17.96
N GLN A 430 19.40 24.17 18.51
CA GLN A 430 19.26 24.38 19.95
C GLN A 430 19.01 23.07 20.70
N PHE A 431 18.11 22.23 20.18
CA PHE A 431 17.83 20.90 20.75
C PHE A 431 19.10 20.06 20.83
N ILE A 432 19.88 19.99 19.74
CA ILE A 432 21.10 19.18 19.67
C ILE A 432 22.19 19.72 20.61
N LYS A 433 22.31 21.05 20.76
CA LYS A 433 23.31 21.71 21.62
C LYS A 433 23.00 21.63 23.12
N HIS A 434 21.80 21.20 23.49
CA HIS A 434 21.40 21.13 24.90
C HIS A 434 22.07 19.93 25.60
N PRO A 435 22.91 20.14 26.64
CA PRO A 435 23.66 19.06 27.29
C PRO A 435 22.76 18.05 28.03
N GLY A 436 21.54 18.48 28.39
CA GLY A 436 20.53 17.63 29.00
C GLY A 436 19.94 16.59 28.06
N HIS A 437 20.06 16.74 26.74
CA HIS A 437 19.58 15.74 25.78
C HIS A 437 20.64 14.67 25.53
N CYS A 438 20.21 13.41 25.52
CA CYS A 438 21.02 12.23 25.21
C CYS A 438 20.35 11.38 24.12
N LEU A 439 20.84 10.18 23.84
CA LEU A 439 20.26 9.31 22.81
C LEU A 439 18.77 8.98 23.06
N HIS A 440 18.32 8.91 24.33
CA HIS A 440 16.91 8.67 24.66
C HIS A 440 15.96 9.70 24.05
N ASP A 441 16.45 10.93 23.85
CA ASP A 441 15.68 12.03 23.27
C ASP A 441 15.61 11.97 21.74
N GLY A 442 16.32 11.03 21.09
CA GLY A 442 16.39 10.93 19.63
C GLY A 442 15.04 10.68 18.97
N LYS A 443 14.17 9.86 19.60
CA LYS A 443 12.82 9.62 19.09
C LYS A 443 11.96 10.88 19.18
N SER A 444 12.01 11.56 20.32
CA SER A 444 11.30 12.83 20.57
C SER A 444 11.78 13.93 19.63
N PHE A 445 13.07 13.95 19.33
CA PHE A 445 13.66 14.88 18.35
C PHE A 445 13.13 14.60 16.93
N LEU A 446 13.12 13.33 16.51
CA LEU A 446 12.55 12.94 15.22
C LEU A 446 11.06 13.30 15.15
N ALA A 447 10.29 13.04 16.21
CA ALA A 447 8.89 13.42 16.32
C ALA A 447 8.67 14.92 16.15
N LEU A 448 9.48 15.74 16.83
CA LEU A 448 9.45 17.20 16.70
C LEU A 448 9.69 17.63 15.25
N LEU A 449 10.68 17.04 14.57
CA LEU A 449 10.97 17.36 13.17
C LEU A 449 9.82 16.91 12.25
N VAL A 450 9.35 15.68 12.38
CA VAL A 450 8.25 15.14 11.58
C VAL A 450 6.98 15.98 11.75
N ASN A 451 6.63 16.37 12.97
CA ASN A 451 5.47 17.20 13.26
C ASN A 451 5.52 18.57 12.59
N ARG A 452 6.72 19.14 12.43
CA ARG A 452 6.93 20.44 11.79
C ARG A 452 6.98 20.35 10.27
N PHE A 453 7.60 19.32 9.71
CA PHE A 453 7.88 19.23 8.28
C PHE A 453 6.88 18.37 7.48
N TYR A 454 6.17 17.45 8.13
CA TYR A 454 5.26 16.49 7.51
C TYR A 454 3.93 16.33 8.28
N PRO A 455 3.25 17.40 8.71
CA PRO A 455 1.98 17.30 9.44
C PRO A 455 0.89 16.57 8.65
N GLU A 456 0.94 16.61 7.32
CA GLU A 456 -0.01 15.98 6.41
C GLU A 456 0.18 14.46 6.21
N VAL A 457 1.28 13.89 6.72
CA VAL A 457 1.64 12.49 6.45
C VAL A 457 1.18 11.58 7.58
N HIS A 458 0.01 10.97 7.43
CA HIS A 458 -0.69 10.22 8.49
C HIS A 458 -0.06 8.88 8.86
N TYR A 459 0.68 8.22 7.97
CA TYR A 459 1.41 7.00 8.36
C TYR A 459 2.50 7.28 9.42
N LEU A 460 2.88 8.54 9.62
CA LEU A 460 3.83 8.96 10.65
C LEU A 460 3.16 9.30 11.99
N ASP A 461 1.84 9.17 12.12
CA ASP A 461 1.10 9.55 13.33
C ASP A 461 1.57 8.79 14.59
N ASN A 462 2.15 7.60 14.44
CA ASN A 462 2.71 6.82 15.56
C ASN A 462 4.09 7.31 16.05
N ILE A 463 4.76 8.19 15.30
CA ILE A 463 6.00 8.85 15.72
C ILE A 463 5.69 10.09 16.56
N ARG A 464 4.51 10.69 16.37
CA ARG A 464 4.06 11.92 17.01
C ARG A 464 3.64 11.67 18.45
#